data_AF-A0A6N9IWQ5-F1
#
_entry.id   AF-A0A6N9IWQ5-F1
#
_cell.length_a   1.000
_cell.length_b   1.000
_cell.length_c   1.000
_cell.angle_alpha   90.00
_cell.angle_beta   90.00
_cell.angle_gamma   90.00
#
_symmetry.space_group_name_H-M   'P 1'
#
loop_
_entity.id
_entity.type
_entity.pdbx_description
1 polymer ?
#
loop_
_entity_poly.entity_id
_entity_poly.type
_entity_poly.pdbx_seq_one_letter_code
_entity_poly.pdbx_strand_id
1 'polypeptide(L)'
;MRDISSGGALISHKLEVEKHHLLNISAELPESGSIKLQRGEVKNLRKNPKSGFSPYVTGVKWLDILPESEASISSFITLRSREKRGAPR
;
A
#
# COMPACT_ATOMS: atom_id res chain seq x y z
N MET A 1 -5.75 -2.38 -2.18
CA MET A 1 -4.40 -1.77 -2.26
C MET A 1 -3.85 -2.02 -3.67
N ARG A 2 -3.25 -1.05 -4.35
CA ARG A 2 -2.74 -1.22 -5.73
C ARG A 2 -1.30 -1.73 -5.73
N ASP A 3 -0.45 -1.06 -4.96
CA ASP A 3 0.97 -1.36 -4.90
C ASP A 3 1.51 -1.09 -3.50
N ILE A 4 2.58 -1.77 -3.11
CA ILE A 4 3.20 -1.65 -1.81
C ILE A 4 4.71 -1.79 -1.93
N SER A 5 5.42 -0.99 -1.13
CA SER A 5 6.87 -0.94 -1.07
C SER A 5 7.30 -0.79 0.40
N SER A 6 8.59 -0.97 0.66
CA SER A 6 9.19 -0.73 1.98
C SER A 6 9.05 0.74 2.42
N GLY A 7 8.93 1.68 1.47
CA GLY A 7 8.79 3.11 1.78
C GLY A 7 7.35 3.62 1.86
N GLY A 8 6.37 2.88 1.32
CA GLY A 8 4.98 3.33 1.27
C GLY A 8 4.05 2.40 0.52
N ALA A 9 2.79 2.80 0.40
CA ALA A 9 1.78 2.10 -0.41
C ALA A 9 1.05 3.04 -1.35
N LEU A 10 0.58 2.49 -2.45
CA LEU A 10 -0.33 3.13 -3.39
C LEU A 10 -1.74 2.54 -3.20
N ILE A 11 -2.69 3.38 -2.83
CA ILE A 11 -4.05 2.99 -2.48
C ILE A 11 -5.02 3.66 -3.44
N SER A 12 -6.00 2.91 -3.94
CA SER A 12 -7.14 3.48 -4.68
C SER A 12 -8.37 3.44 -3.81
N HIS A 13 -9.11 4.55 -3.75
CA HIS A 13 -10.27 4.69 -2.86
C HIS A 13 -11.31 5.64 -3.47
N LYS A 14 -12.48 5.68 -2.84
CA LYS A 14 -13.64 6.47 -3.29
C LYS A 14 -13.69 7.88 -2.71
N LEU A 15 -13.22 8.05 -1.48
CA LEU A 15 -13.27 9.31 -0.75
C LEU A 15 -12.08 10.20 -1.11
N GLU A 16 -12.21 11.51 -1.08
CA GLU A 16 -11.06 12.40 -1.20
C GLU A 16 -10.30 12.42 0.14
N VAL A 17 -8.97 12.51 0.09
CA VAL A 17 -8.11 12.62 1.28
C VAL A 17 -7.16 13.78 1.07
N GLU A 18 -6.82 14.49 2.13
CA GLU A 18 -5.92 15.63 1.99
C GLU A 18 -4.45 15.21 1.98
N LYS A 19 -3.63 16.03 1.31
CA LYS A 19 -2.18 15.88 1.37
C LYS A 19 -1.71 16.14 2.81
N HIS A 20 -0.70 15.40 3.27
CA HIS A 20 -0.19 15.40 4.64
C HIS A 20 -1.15 14.83 5.68
N HIS A 21 -2.31 14.32 5.29
CA HIS A 21 -3.20 13.65 6.21
C HIS A 21 -2.59 12.34 6.73
N LEU A 22 -2.73 12.09 8.03
CA LEU A 22 -2.26 10.88 8.69
C LEU A 22 -3.34 9.81 8.60
N LEU A 23 -2.97 8.63 8.13
CA LEU A 23 -3.83 7.49 7.98
C LEU A 23 -3.28 6.31 8.79
N ASN A 24 -4.19 5.59 9.43
CA ASN A 24 -3.88 4.28 10.00
C ASN A 24 -4.31 3.22 9.00
N ILE A 25 -3.36 2.43 8.52
CA ILE A 25 -3.57 1.44 7.48
C ILE A 25 -3.48 0.06 8.11
N SER A 26 -4.55 -0.71 7.96
CA SER A 26 -4.58 -2.13 8.26
C SER A 26 -4.84 -2.88 6.96
N ALA A 27 -4.05 -3.90 6.69
CA ALA A 27 -4.17 -4.71 5.48
C ALA A 27 -3.69 -6.13 5.75
N GLU A 28 -4.43 -7.11 5.25
CA GLU A 28 -3.99 -8.50 5.24
C GLU A 28 -3.17 -8.76 3.97
N LEU A 29 -1.95 -9.27 4.14
CA LEU A 29 -1.06 -9.63 3.05
C LEU A 29 -1.13 -11.15 2.87
N PRO A 30 -1.62 -11.65 1.73
CA PRO A 30 -1.77 -13.09 1.53
C PRO A 30 -0.41 -13.78 1.71
N GLU A 31 -0.41 -14.82 2.55
CA GLU A 31 0.76 -15.67 2.85
C GLU A 31 1.98 -14.94 3.46
N SER A 32 1.87 -13.65 3.74
CA SER A 32 2.99 -12.80 4.22
C SER A 32 2.67 -12.06 5.53
N GLY A 33 1.50 -12.34 6.12
CA GLY A 33 1.07 -11.79 7.41
C GLY A 33 0.08 -10.63 7.26
N SER A 34 0.10 -9.70 8.21
CA SER A 34 -0.85 -8.59 8.23
C SER A 34 -0.19 -7.32 8.73
N ILE A 35 -0.49 -6.21 8.07
CA ILE A 35 -0.18 -4.86 8.54
C ILE A 35 -1.33 -4.44 9.46
N LYS A 36 -1.03 -4.09 10.70
CA LYS A 36 -2.05 -3.65 11.68
C LYS A 36 -1.75 -2.24 12.14
N LEU A 37 -2.70 -1.33 11.89
CA LEU A 37 -2.66 0.06 12.36
C LEU A 37 -1.36 0.80 12.01
N GLN A 38 -0.77 0.48 10.84
CA GLN A 38 0.46 1.12 10.40
C GLN A 38 0.16 2.56 10.03
N ARG A 39 0.86 3.49 10.68
CA ARG A 39 0.75 4.91 10.36
C ARG A 39 1.38 5.19 9.01
N GLY A 40 0.72 6.05 8.24
CA GLY A 40 1.22 6.55 6.98
C GLY A 40 0.72 7.95 6.68
N GLU A 41 1.56 8.74 6.04
CA GLU A 41 1.25 10.10 5.64
C GLU A 41 0.94 10.15 4.15
N VAL A 42 -0.15 10.80 3.78
CA VAL A 42 -0.48 11.05 2.38
C VAL A 42 0.55 12.02 1.79
N LYS A 43 1.39 11.53 0.87
CA LYS A 43 2.37 12.38 0.16
C LYS A 43 1.89 12.83 -1.20
N ASN A 44 1.07 12.01 -1.87
CA ASN A 44 0.62 12.31 -3.23
C ASN A 44 -0.83 11.90 -3.42
N LEU A 45 -1.64 12.75 -4.05
CA LEU A 45 -3.01 12.47 -4.43
C LEU A 45 -3.18 12.74 -5.92
N ARG A 46 -3.75 11.77 -6.63
CA ARG A 46 -4.10 11.91 -8.04
C ARG A 46 -5.50 11.38 -8.29
N LYS A 47 -6.23 12.05 -9.17
CA LYS A 47 -7.51 11.54 -9.70
C LYS A 47 -7.21 10.61 -10.89
N ASN A 48 -7.82 9.44 -10.89
CA ASN A 48 -7.80 8.50 -12.00
C ASN A 48 -9.14 8.56 -12.74
N PRO A 49 -9.24 9.31 -13.85
CA PRO A 49 -10.49 9.47 -14.59
C PRO A 49 -11.00 8.16 -15.24
N LYS A 50 -10.17 7.12 -15.32
CA LYS A 50 -10.54 5.83 -15.92
C LYS A 50 -11.31 4.89 -14.97
N SER A 51 -11.38 5.17 -13.68
CA SER A 51 -12.07 4.30 -12.70
C SER A 51 -13.22 5.03 -12.02
N GLY A 52 -14.44 4.87 -12.54
CA GLY A 52 -15.65 5.44 -11.92
C GLY A 52 -15.92 4.95 -10.49
N PHE A 53 -15.47 3.74 -10.14
CA PHE A 53 -15.67 3.15 -8.80
C PHE A 53 -14.60 3.51 -7.77
N SER A 54 -13.45 4.05 -8.17
CA SER A 54 -12.37 4.47 -7.26
C SER A 54 -11.54 5.56 -7.94
N PRO A 55 -12.09 6.78 -8.02
CA PRO A 55 -11.50 7.86 -8.79
C PRO A 55 -10.25 8.44 -8.13
N TYR A 56 -9.95 8.13 -6.87
CA TYR A 56 -8.78 8.65 -6.18
C TYR A 56 -7.70 7.59 -6.04
N VAL A 57 -6.47 7.99 -6.30
CA VAL A 57 -5.28 7.20 -6.06
C VAL A 57 -4.31 8.00 -5.22
N THR A 58 -3.95 7.45 -4.08
CA THR A 58 -3.16 8.15 -3.06
C THR A 58 -1.91 7.35 -2.74
N GLY A 59 -0.77 8.03 -2.80
CA GLY A 59 0.51 7.53 -2.34
C GLY A 59 0.70 7.89 -0.88
N VAL A 60 0.85 6.86 -0.05
CA VAL A 60 1.06 7.00 1.39
C VAL A 60 2.50 6.59 1.69
N LYS A 61 3.22 7.42 2.44
CA LYS A 61 4.55 7.10 2.97
C LYS A 61 4.39 6.55 4.38
N TRP A 62 5.04 5.44 4.69
CA TRP A 62 4.97 4.89 6.04
C TRP A 62 5.65 5.80 7.06
N LEU A 63 5.06 5.89 8.25
CA LEU A 63 5.61 6.59 9.40
C LEU A 63 5.73 5.60 10.56
N ASP A 64 6.90 5.57 11.21
CA ASP A 64 7.17 4.71 12.36
C ASP A 64 6.72 3.26 12.10
N ILE A 65 7.31 2.62 11.08
CA ILE A 65 6.99 1.22 10.76
C ILE A 65 7.31 0.34 11.96
N LEU A 66 6.32 -0.43 12.39
CA LEU A 66 6.53 -1.47 13.38
C LEU A 66 7.37 -2.60 12.76
N PRO A 67 8.37 -3.16 13.48
CA PRO A 67 9.23 -4.21 12.94
C PRO A 67 8.46 -5.41 12.36
N GLU A 68 7.33 -5.78 12.98
CA GLU A 68 6.43 -6.83 12.49
C GLU A 68 5.82 -6.48 11.13
N SER A 69 5.38 -5.23 10.97
CA SER A 69 4.82 -4.74 9.71
C SER A 69 5.90 -4.65 8.64
N GLU A 70 7.13 -4.25 8.98
CA GLU A 70 8.26 -4.23 8.05
C GLU A 70 8.59 -5.63 7.53
N ALA A 71 8.63 -6.62 8.42
CA ALA A 71 8.89 -8.01 8.06
C ALA A 71 7.81 -8.57 7.14
N SER A 72 6.54 -8.28 7.43
CA SER A 72 5.41 -8.67 6.58
C SER A 72 5.44 -8.00 5.21
N ILE A 73 5.71 -6.69 5.15
CA ILE A 73 5.84 -5.94 3.88
C ILE A 73 7.00 -6.50 3.05
N SER A 74 8.16 -6.73 3.66
CA SER A 74 9.36 -7.24 2.99
C SER A 74 9.14 -8.66 2.46
N SER A 75 8.50 -9.52 3.24
CA SER A 75 8.12 -10.87 2.83
C SER A 75 7.16 -10.84 1.64
N PHE A 76 6.14 -9.99 1.70
CA PHE A 76 5.17 -9.83 0.62
C PHE A 76 5.78 -9.31 -0.68
N ILE A 77 6.68 -8.32 -0.61
CA ILE A 77 7.41 -7.80 -1.77
C ILE A 77 8.27 -8.91 -2.39
N THR A 78 8.95 -9.70 -1.55
CA THR A 78 9.80 -10.81 -1.99
C THR A 78 8.98 -11.91 -2.67
N LEU A 79 7.82 -12.27 -2.09
CA LEU A 79 6.92 -13.29 -2.62
C LEU A 79 6.34 -12.86 -3.97
N ARG A 80 5.81 -11.63 -4.08
CA ARG A 80 5.32 -11.07 -5.34
C ARG A 80 6.42 -10.96 -6.41
N SER A 81 7.66 -10.68 -6.00
CA SER A 81 8.81 -10.65 -6.92
C SER A 81 9.26 -12.03 -7.38
N ARG A 82 8.97 -13.09 -6.61
CA ARG A 82 9.16 -14.49 -7.02
C ARG A 82 8.06 -14.93 -7.97
N GLU A 83 6.79 -14.64 -7.66
CA GLU A 83 5.66 -14.95 -8.55
C GLU A 83 5.81 -14.31 -9.94
N LYS A 84 6.22 -13.03 -10.00
CA LYS A 84 6.49 -12.35 -11.27
C LYS A 84 7.63 -12.97 -12.08
N ARG A 85 8.57 -13.66 -11.43
CA ARG A 85 9.67 -14.38 -12.10
C ARG A 85 9.29 -15.81 -12.51
N GLY A 86 8.21 -16.36 -11.95
CA GLY A 86 7.73 -17.72 -12.19
C GLY A 86 6.61 -17.83 -13.23
N ALA A 87 6.16 -16.73 -13.84
CA ALA A 87 5.19 -16.78 -14.93
C ALA A 87 5.92 -17.13 -16.24
N PRO A 88 5.87 -18.38 -16.75
CA PRO A 88 6.25 -18.65 -18.13
C PRO A 88 5.32 -17.86 -19.05
N ARG A 89 5.91 -17.29 -20.11
CA ARG A 89 5.17 -16.70 -21.23
C ARG A 89 4.33 -17.74 -21.94
#